data_AF-A0A2T9Y125-F1
#
_entry.id   AF-A0A2T9Y125-F1
#
_cell.length_a   1.000
_cell.length_b   1.000
_cell.length_c   1.000
_cell.angle_alpha   90.00
_cell.angle_beta   90.00
_cell.angle_gamma   90.00
#
_symmetry.space_group_name_H-M   'P 1'
#
loop_
_entity.id
_entity.type
_entity.pdbx_description
1 polymer ?
#
loop_
_entity_poly.entity_id
_entity_poly.type
_entity_poly.pdbx_seq_one_letter_code
_entity_poly.pdbx_strand_id
1 'polypeptide(L)'
;MLRQPRLAKRHSTLCLATRDCIVTQHKLIPYAAVLRQNSIRLATLDSKNSAFKPISIRYYSSNRKDTNLSSVYNFEQNVPTRHSIKSLKLSNSTRDVSTYENHNKSNYQKIRDAKLLELQKLKQAKLLELQKLKKAKLLELQKLKTAKLLELKKLKTKLTQNKRISKQDLNEFKKHKLHKNSTALTQLVVPSFFNSSFKLYIQDELKKIKNDPSYTNNSNNLMQNIKNISANWNIMTESEKLEYEQKYKLLKQQHTNELYKWWDNVDKNLIKFENRRRRSFNIINKDTNIRKLPMLVDPRTPKRPASAYGIFVKVLKQSNHINLPTKPVDFIKFAAAIWTQLPESEKDIYRFKYNTAIQLYNEFLNKYK
;
A
#
# COMPACT_ATOMS: atom_id res chain seq x y z
N MET A 1 -9.55 63.63 -9.42
CA MET A 1 -10.10 62.61 -8.49
C MET A 1 -9.57 61.24 -8.88
N LEU A 2 -8.49 60.77 -8.25
CA LEU A 2 -7.88 59.46 -8.51
C LEU A 2 -7.65 58.76 -7.16
N ARG A 3 -8.40 57.68 -6.90
CA ARG A 3 -8.23 56.80 -5.73
C ARG A 3 -7.28 55.66 -6.09
N GLN A 4 -6.11 55.63 -5.48
CA GLN A 4 -5.25 54.44 -5.44
C GLN A 4 -5.68 53.50 -4.30
N PRO A 5 -5.70 52.17 -4.50
CA PRO A 5 -5.87 51.22 -3.41
C PRO A 5 -4.51 50.82 -2.82
N ARG A 6 -4.38 50.97 -1.49
CA ARG A 6 -3.24 50.47 -0.69
C ARG A 6 -3.41 48.97 -0.46
N LEU A 7 -2.46 48.16 -0.93
CA LEU A 7 -2.30 46.76 -0.55
C LEU A 7 -1.42 46.67 0.71
N ALA A 8 -2.03 46.34 1.84
CA ALA A 8 -1.32 46.05 3.09
C ALA A 8 -0.78 44.62 3.07
N LYS A 9 0.55 44.47 3.06
CA LYS A 9 1.25 43.20 3.32
C LYS A 9 1.15 42.85 4.80
N ARG A 10 0.44 41.77 5.13
CA ARG A 10 0.51 41.13 6.45
C ARG A 10 1.75 40.25 6.50
N HIS A 11 2.76 40.66 7.27
CA HIS A 11 3.84 39.78 7.70
C HIS A 11 3.36 39.01 8.94
N SER A 12 3.19 37.70 8.81
CA SER A 12 2.97 36.80 9.95
C SER A 12 4.31 36.19 10.37
N THR A 13 4.95 36.80 11.36
CA THR A 13 6.14 36.26 12.02
C THR A 13 5.69 35.28 13.10
N LEU A 14 5.70 33.99 12.77
CA LEU A 14 5.57 32.90 13.74
C LEU A 14 6.96 32.62 14.31
N CYS A 15 7.29 33.26 15.44
CA CYS A 15 8.48 32.94 16.22
C CYS A 15 8.26 31.60 16.95
N LEU A 16 8.96 30.56 16.52
CA LEU A 16 9.15 29.33 17.28
C LEU A 16 10.24 29.59 18.34
N ALA A 17 9.85 29.57 19.61
CA ALA A 17 10.76 29.54 20.74
C ALA A 17 11.39 28.15 20.85
N THR A 18 12.64 28.01 20.43
CA THR A 18 13.48 26.86 20.80
C THR A 18 14.25 27.22 22.05
N ARG A 19 13.96 26.49 23.14
CA ARG A 19 14.70 26.54 24.40
C ARG A 19 16.17 26.16 24.17
N ASP A 20 17.02 26.91 24.84
CA ASP A 20 18.46 26.73 24.97
C ASP A 20 18.81 25.31 25.46
N CYS A 21 19.61 24.59 24.67
CA CYS A 21 20.43 23.49 25.16
C CYS A 21 21.89 23.84 24.93
N ILE A 22 22.59 23.91 26.05
CA ILE A 22 24.02 24.18 26.22
C ILE A 22 24.83 23.17 25.41
N VAL A 23 25.73 23.69 24.56
CA VAL A 23 26.70 22.90 23.80
C VAL A 23 27.87 22.57 24.72
N THR A 24 27.91 21.34 25.24
CA THR A 24 29.13 20.74 25.78
C THR A 24 29.82 19.92 24.68
N GLN A 25 31.12 20.16 24.57
CA GLN A 25 32.02 19.63 23.54
C GLN A 25 32.16 18.11 23.66
N HIS A 26 31.68 17.36 22.67
CA HIS A 26 32.15 16.01 22.41
C HIS A 26 32.73 15.92 21.01
N LYS A 27 34.05 15.64 20.96
CA LYS A 27 34.82 15.30 19.76
C LYS A 27 34.15 14.13 19.03
N LEU A 28 33.76 14.35 17.78
CA LEU A 28 33.39 13.29 16.86
C LEU A 28 34.66 12.77 16.17
N ILE A 29 34.95 11.49 16.41
CA ILE A 29 35.96 10.70 15.70
C ILE A 29 35.43 10.43 14.28
N PRO A 30 36.18 10.71 13.20
CA PRO A 30 35.72 10.45 11.84
C PRO A 30 35.96 8.99 11.42
N TYR A 31 34.90 8.38 10.91
CA TYR A 31 34.85 7.32 9.89
C TYR A 31 35.94 6.22 9.90
N ALA A 32 35.58 5.07 10.45
CA ALA A 32 36.11 3.78 10.04
C ALA A 32 34.93 2.83 9.72
N ALA A 33 34.62 2.68 8.43
CA ALA A 33 33.79 1.58 7.93
C ALA A 33 34.55 0.92 6.78
N VAL A 34 35.40 0.00 7.20
CA VAL A 34 36.16 -0.93 6.36
C VAL A 34 35.21 -1.98 5.78
N LEU A 35 35.41 -2.23 4.49
CA LEU A 35 35.09 -3.44 3.73
C LEU A 35 34.86 -4.70 4.60
N ARG A 36 33.67 -5.31 4.49
CA ARG A 36 33.57 -6.77 4.54
C ARG A 36 32.78 -7.29 3.36
N GLN A 37 33.55 -7.92 2.47
CA GLN A 37 33.10 -8.75 1.38
C GLN A 37 32.23 -9.89 1.89
N ASN A 38 31.20 -10.19 1.11
CA ASN A 38 30.36 -11.36 1.24
C ASN A 38 31.17 -12.62 0.96
N SER A 39 31.33 -13.45 1.99
CA SER A 39 31.65 -14.87 1.84
C SER A 39 30.73 -15.65 2.76
N ILE A 40 29.51 -15.93 2.29
CA ILE A 40 28.61 -16.91 2.91
C ILE A 40 28.81 -18.22 2.15
N ARG A 41 29.59 -19.12 2.75
CA ARG A 41 29.58 -20.55 2.42
C ARG A 41 28.20 -21.11 2.77
N LEU A 42 27.63 -21.89 1.85
CA LEU A 42 26.48 -22.74 2.11
C LEU A 42 26.89 -23.78 3.17
N ALA A 43 26.27 -23.73 4.35
CA ALA A 43 26.30 -24.83 5.29
C ALA A 43 25.30 -25.89 4.82
N THR A 44 25.81 -26.99 4.28
CA THR A 44 25.06 -28.25 4.14
C THR A 44 24.81 -28.79 5.54
N LEU A 45 23.57 -28.66 6.01
CA LEU A 45 23.14 -29.20 7.30
C LEU A 45 22.82 -30.68 7.11
N ASP A 46 23.72 -31.53 7.59
CA ASP A 46 23.60 -32.99 7.61
C ASP A 46 22.56 -33.39 8.67
N SER A 47 21.52 -34.11 8.28
CA SER A 47 20.27 -34.26 9.05
C SER A 47 20.25 -35.45 10.03
N LYS A 48 21.40 -36.03 10.37
CA LYS A 48 21.43 -37.32 11.08
C LYS A 48 21.24 -37.30 12.60
N ASN A 49 21.25 -36.15 13.28
CA ASN A 49 21.14 -36.10 14.76
C ASN A 49 20.16 -35.03 15.30
N SER A 50 18.99 -34.88 14.68
CA SER A 50 17.93 -33.99 15.19
C SER A 50 17.01 -34.74 16.16
N ALA A 51 17.18 -34.52 17.46
CA ALA A 51 16.31 -35.04 18.53
C ALA A 51 14.98 -34.26 18.69
N PHE A 52 14.43 -33.73 17.59
CA PHE A 52 13.15 -33.03 17.62
C PHE A 52 12.00 -33.97 17.26
N LYS A 53 11.13 -34.23 18.23
CA LYS A 53 9.85 -34.91 18.00
C LYS A 53 9.01 -34.13 16.98
N PRO A 54 8.40 -34.79 15.99
CA PRO A 54 7.58 -34.12 14.98
C PRO A 54 6.35 -33.48 15.63
N ILE A 55 6.21 -32.16 15.50
CA ILE A 55 5.00 -31.44 15.86
C ILE A 55 3.99 -31.68 14.74
N SER A 56 2.97 -32.49 15.02
CA SER A 56 1.81 -32.67 14.13
C SER A 56 0.98 -31.40 14.09
N ILE A 57 1.22 -30.55 13.09
CA ILE A 57 0.37 -29.37 12.83
C ILE A 57 -0.87 -29.84 12.06
N ARG A 58 -1.99 -30.01 12.77
CA ARG A 58 -3.31 -30.19 12.12
C ARG A 58 -3.79 -28.84 11.60
N TYR A 59 -3.93 -28.74 10.28
CA TYR A 59 -4.60 -27.63 9.62
C TYR A 59 -6.11 -27.74 9.83
N TYR A 60 -6.70 -26.78 10.55
CA TYR A 60 -8.15 -26.57 10.52
C TYR A 60 -8.47 -25.52 9.45
N SER A 61 -9.06 -25.95 8.33
CA SER A 61 -9.60 -25.04 7.32
C SER A 61 -10.93 -24.45 7.80
N SER A 62 -10.94 -23.15 8.09
CA SER A 62 -12.16 -22.40 8.34
C SER A 62 -12.76 -21.89 7.03
N ASN A 63 -13.42 -22.77 6.28
CA ASN A 63 -14.42 -22.34 5.30
C ASN A 63 -15.81 -22.46 5.95
N ARG A 64 -16.39 -21.33 6.33
CA ARG A 64 -17.81 -21.24 6.71
C ARG A 64 -18.52 -20.26 5.79
N LYS A 65 -19.15 -20.81 4.76
CA LYS A 65 -20.35 -20.29 4.12
C LYS A 65 -21.27 -21.47 3.85
N ASP A 66 -21.89 -21.96 4.92
CA ASP A 66 -23.07 -22.83 4.84
C ASP A 66 -24.03 -22.36 5.93
N THR A 67 -24.90 -21.44 5.55
CA THR A 67 -26.17 -21.18 6.25
C THR A 67 -27.19 -22.06 5.59
N ASN A 68 -27.52 -23.18 6.23
CA ASN A 68 -28.81 -23.88 6.19
C ASN A 68 -28.61 -25.25 6.85
N LEU A 69 -28.77 -25.34 8.17
CA LEU A 69 -29.07 -26.62 8.81
C LEU A 69 -29.98 -26.43 10.00
N SER A 70 -30.91 -27.38 10.06
CA SER A 70 -32.15 -27.47 10.81
C SER A 70 -31.98 -27.36 12.32
N SER A 71 -33.00 -26.76 12.93
CA SER A 71 -33.43 -26.95 14.31
C SER A 71 -33.38 -28.41 14.74
N VAL A 72 -32.79 -28.64 15.92
CA VAL A 72 -33.24 -29.53 17.02
C VAL A 72 -31.98 -29.85 17.83
N TYR A 73 -31.81 -29.20 18.98
CA TYR A 73 -31.01 -29.72 20.08
C TYR A 73 -31.67 -29.28 21.38
N ASN A 74 -32.38 -30.23 21.98
CA ASN A 74 -32.90 -30.15 23.34
C ASN A 74 -31.72 -30.09 24.30
N PHE A 75 -31.63 -29.02 25.08
CA PHE A 75 -30.70 -28.90 26.19
C PHE A 75 -31.48 -29.20 27.46
N GLU A 76 -31.37 -30.42 27.95
CA GLU A 76 -31.92 -30.80 29.26
C GLU A 76 -31.10 -30.13 30.37
N GLN A 77 -31.69 -29.11 31.00
CA GLN A 77 -31.21 -28.58 32.28
C GLN A 77 -31.84 -29.40 33.40
N ASN A 78 -31.02 -30.21 34.07
CA ASN A 78 -31.36 -30.83 35.34
C ASN A 78 -31.47 -29.76 36.43
N VAL A 79 -32.70 -29.33 36.72
CA VAL A 79 -33.06 -28.58 37.94
C VAL A 79 -33.49 -29.59 39.01
N PRO A 80 -32.89 -29.60 40.21
CA PRO A 80 -33.39 -30.43 41.30
C PRO A 80 -34.71 -29.86 41.84
N THR A 81 -35.81 -30.55 41.54
CA THR A 81 -37.15 -30.28 42.07
C THR A 81 -37.19 -30.65 43.56
N ARG A 82 -37.63 -29.68 44.38
CA ARG A 82 -37.93 -29.82 45.80
C ARG A 82 -39.00 -30.89 46.03
N HIS A 83 -38.66 -32.07 46.54
CA HIS A 83 -39.59 -32.88 47.33
C HIS A 83 -38.84 -33.75 48.36
N SER A 84 -39.48 -33.92 49.52
CA SER A 84 -39.11 -34.76 50.66
C SER A 84 -38.21 -34.14 51.74
N ILE A 85 -38.84 -33.47 52.72
CA ILE A 85 -38.47 -33.72 54.12
C ILE A 85 -39.76 -34.00 54.90
N LYS A 86 -39.69 -35.13 55.59
CA LYS A 86 -40.74 -35.87 56.27
C LYS A 86 -41.35 -35.07 57.42
N SER A 87 -42.67 -35.15 57.51
CA SER A 87 -43.47 -34.80 58.68
C SER A 87 -43.08 -35.65 59.89
N LEU A 88 -42.59 -35.01 60.95
CA LEU A 88 -42.39 -35.62 62.26
C LEU A 88 -43.67 -35.45 63.09
N LYS A 89 -44.27 -36.60 63.43
CA LYS A 89 -45.44 -36.76 64.29
C LYS A 89 -45.15 -36.20 65.69
N LEU A 90 -45.96 -35.27 66.16
CA LEU A 90 -46.05 -34.95 67.59
C LEU A 90 -47.08 -35.91 68.22
N SER A 91 -46.62 -36.69 69.20
CA SER A 91 -47.45 -37.57 70.02
C SER A 91 -48.07 -36.78 71.17
N ASN A 92 -49.38 -36.99 71.35
CA ASN A 92 -50.18 -36.52 72.47
C ASN A 92 -49.66 -37.08 73.80
N SER A 93 -49.56 -36.21 74.81
CA SER A 93 -49.45 -36.62 76.21
C SER A 93 -50.44 -35.79 77.02
N THR A 94 -51.52 -36.45 77.43
CA THR A 94 -52.51 -36.02 78.41
C THR A 94 -51.90 -36.13 79.81
N ARG A 95 -52.01 -35.08 80.63
CA ARG A 95 -51.86 -35.20 82.08
C ARG A 95 -52.85 -34.27 82.78
N ASP A 96 -53.69 -34.92 83.58
CA ASP A 96 -54.78 -34.42 84.40
C ASP A 96 -54.31 -33.67 85.66
N VAL A 97 -55.19 -32.75 86.13
CA VAL A 97 -55.51 -32.43 87.54
C VAL A 97 -54.37 -31.76 88.37
N SER A 98 -54.55 -30.73 89.21
CA SER A 98 -55.65 -30.31 90.08
C SER A 98 -55.62 -28.79 90.35
N THR A 99 -56.78 -28.28 90.69
CA THR A 99 -57.11 -26.98 91.33
C THR A 99 -56.36 -26.73 92.64
N TYR A 100 -55.80 -25.54 92.84
CA TYR A 100 -55.74 -24.84 94.14
C TYR A 100 -55.52 -23.32 93.94
N GLU A 101 -56.56 -22.58 94.32
CA GLU A 101 -56.59 -21.34 95.11
C GLU A 101 -55.59 -20.18 94.87
N ASN A 102 -56.22 -19.06 94.48
CA ASN A 102 -56.27 -17.77 95.16
C ASN A 102 -55.00 -16.95 95.46
N HIS A 103 -55.16 -15.66 95.15
CA HIS A 103 -54.41 -14.50 95.61
C HIS A 103 -52.96 -14.31 95.12
N ASN A 104 -52.80 -13.81 93.87
CA ASN A 104 -51.87 -12.69 93.58
C ASN A 104 -51.97 -12.21 92.10
N LYS A 105 -53.14 -11.74 91.69
CA LYS A 105 -53.41 -11.25 90.31
C LYS A 105 -52.57 -10.02 89.89
N SER A 106 -51.99 -9.28 90.83
CA SER A 106 -51.26 -8.02 90.54
C SER A 106 -49.79 -8.23 90.11
N ASN A 107 -49.11 -9.25 90.63
CA ASN A 107 -47.68 -9.46 90.36
C ASN A 107 -47.40 -10.33 89.10
N TYR A 108 -48.29 -11.28 88.80
CA TYR A 108 -48.21 -12.12 87.60
C TYR A 108 -48.43 -11.33 86.30
N GLN A 109 -49.27 -10.29 86.33
CA GLN A 109 -49.53 -9.45 85.17
C GLN A 109 -48.27 -8.64 84.81
N LYS A 110 -47.58 -8.06 85.80
CA LYS A 110 -46.30 -7.34 85.59
C LYS A 110 -45.20 -8.22 84.99
N ILE A 111 -45.09 -9.48 85.43
CA ILE A 111 -44.10 -10.43 84.88
C ILE A 111 -44.45 -10.83 83.44
N ARG A 112 -45.73 -10.99 83.11
CA ARG A 112 -46.17 -11.26 81.73
C ARG A 112 -45.88 -10.07 80.80
N ASP A 113 -46.17 -8.86 81.26
CA ASP A 113 -45.96 -7.65 80.47
C ASP A 113 -44.46 -7.40 80.22
N ALA A 114 -43.60 -7.64 81.22
CA ALA A 114 -42.14 -7.57 81.06
C ALA A 114 -41.61 -8.59 80.04
N LYS A 115 -42.06 -9.85 80.10
CA LYS A 115 -41.69 -10.89 79.13
C LYS A 115 -42.18 -10.55 77.71
N LEU A 116 -43.37 -9.98 77.59
CA LEU A 116 -43.95 -9.58 76.31
C LEU A 116 -43.17 -8.42 75.69
N LEU A 117 -42.75 -7.44 76.51
CA LEU A 117 -41.90 -6.34 76.08
C LEU A 117 -40.52 -6.82 75.63
N GLU A 118 -39.92 -7.76 76.36
CA GLU A 118 -38.62 -8.36 76.00
C GLU A 118 -38.69 -9.13 74.67
N LEU A 119 -39.77 -9.90 74.47
CA LEU A 119 -40.04 -10.62 73.23
C LEU A 119 -40.27 -9.66 72.05
N GLN A 120 -40.92 -8.51 72.29
CA GLN A 120 -41.08 -7.46 71.29
C GLN A 120 -39.74 -6.82 70.91
N LYS A 121 -38.87 -6.51 71.89
CA LYS A 121 -37.51 -6.01 71.64
C LYS A 121 -36.67 -7.00 70.84
N LEU A 122 -36.75 -8.29 71.16
CA LEU A 122 -36.05 -9.36 70.46
C LEU A 122 -36.55 -9.50 69.00
N LYS A 123 -37.87 -9.43 68.77
CA LYS A 123 -38.45 -9.39 67.42
C LYS A 123 -37.96 -8.18 66.62
N GLN A 124 -37.91 -7.00 67.22
CA GLN A 124 -37.38 -5.79 66.58
C GLN A 124 -35.89 -5.90 66.24
N ALA A 125 -35.08 -6.44 67.15
CA ALA A 125 -33.65 -6.66 66.93
C ALA A 125 -33.39 -7.63 65.76
N LYS A 126 -34.11 -8.77 65.72
CA LYS A 126 -34.02 -9.74 64.62
C LYS A 126 -34.43 -9.14 63.27
N LEU A 127 -35.45 -8.30 63.26
CA LEU A 127 -35.91 -7.63 62.03
C LEU A 127 -34.86 -6.63 61.52
N LEU A 128 -34.22 -5.88 62.42
CA LEU A 128 -33.15 -4.93 62.09
C LEU A 128 -31.89 -5.65 61.57
N GLU A 129 -31.54 -6.79 62.17
CA GLU A 129 -30.44 -7.64 61.71
C GLU A 129 -30.70 -8.20 60.31
N LEU A 130 -31.92 -8.68 60.05
CA LEU A 130 -32.34 -9.19 58.75
C LEU A 130 -32.31 -8.08 57.68
N GLN A 131 -32.68 -6.85 58.02
CA GLN A 131 -32.54 -5.68 57.13
C GLN A 131 -31.08 -5.36 56.82
N LYS A 132 -30.18 -5.39 57.82
CA LYS A 132 -28.73 -5.21 57.60
C LYS A 132 -28.16 -6.27 56.66
N LEU A 133 -28.54 -7.54 56.87
CA LEU A 133 -28.10 -8.66 56.03
C LEU A 133 -28.61 -8.53 54.59
N LYS A 134 -29.87 -8.12 54.38
CA LYS A 134 -30.42 -7.83 53.04
C LYS A 134 -29.65 -6.71 52.33
N LYS A 135 -29.34 -5.61 53.04
CA LYS A 135 -28.56 -4.49 52.48
C LYS A 135 -27.14 -4.92 52.11
N ALA A 136 -26.48 -5.72 52.96
CA ALA A 136 -25.14 -6.24 52.68
C ALA A 136 -25.11 -7.13 51.43
N LYS A 137 -26.05 -8.07 51.30
CA LYS A 137 -26.18 -8.93 50.10
C LYS A 137 -26.45 -8.13 48.83
N LEU A 138 -27.27 -7.09 48.91
CA LEU A 138 -27.56 -6.22 47.76
C LEU A 138 -26.29 -5.48 47.29
N LEU A 139 -25.51 -4.96 48.24
CA LEU A 139 -24.27 -4.23 47.96
C LEU A 139 -23.19 -5.15 47.36
N GLU A 140 -23.09 -6.38 47.84
CA GLU A 140 -22.19 -7.40 47.27
C GLU A 140 -22.58 -7.75 45.83
N LEU A 141 -23.87 -7.92 45.56
CA LEU A 141 -24.39 -8.21 44.22
C LEU A 141 -24.13 -7.04 43.25
N GLN A 142 -24.23 -5.79 43.72
CA GLN A 142 -23.86 -4.61 42.94
C GLN A 142 -22.37 -4.58 42.61
N LYS A 143 -21.49 -4.85 43.57
CA LYS A 143 -20.03 -4.95 43.34
C LYS A 143 -19.68 -6.04 42.33
N LEU A 144 -20.36 -7.18 42.39
CA LEU A 144 -20.14 -8.27 41.45
C LEU A 144 -20.60 -7.91 40.02
N LYS A 145 -21.73 -7.20 39.89
CA LYS A 145 -22.20 -6.69 38.58
C LYS A 145 -21.25 -5.68 37.97
N THR A 146 -20.73 -4.74 38.76
CA THR A 146 -19.77 -3.73 38.25
C THR A 146 -18.45 -4.35 37.84
N ALA A 147 -17.95 -5.34 38.61
CA ALA A 147 -16.75 -6.10 38.27
C ALA A 147 -16.89 -6.85 36.91
N LYS A 148 -17.99 -7.59 36.72
CA LYS A 148 -18.26 -8.30 35.45
C LYS A 148 -18.36 -7.35 34.25
N LEU A 149 -18.98 -6.18 34.44
CA LEU A 149 -19.11 -5.18 33.36
C LEU A 149 -17.76 -4.58 32.97
N LEU A 150 -16.87 -4.36 33.94
CA LEU A 150 -15.52 -3.87 33.70
C LEU A 150 -14.65 -4.90 32.97
N GLU A 151 -14.80 -6.19 33.30
CA GLU A 151 -14.13 -7.28 32.62
C GLU A 151 -14.58 -7.41 31.15
N LEU A 152 -15.89 -7.34 30.90
CA LEU A 152 -16.44 -7.31 29.53
C LEU A 152 -15.92 -6.14 28.69
N LYS A 153 -15.75 -4.95 29.30
CA LYS A 153 -15.14 -3.81 28.63
C LYS A 153 -13.68 -4.08 28.24
N LYS A 154 -12.88 -4.68 29.15
CA LYS A 154 -11.48 -5.08 28.88
C LYS A 154 -11.37 -6.11 27.76
N LEU A 155 -12.30 -7.07 27.69
CA LEU A 155 -12.32 -8.07 26.61
C LEU A 155 -12.66 -7.45 25.26
N LYS A 156 -13.64 -6.54 25.20
CA LYS A 156 -13.99 -5.82 23.96
C LYS A 156 -12.82 -5.00 23.42
N THR A 157 -12.10 -4.28 24.28
CA THR A 157 -10.94 -3.48 23.84
C THR A 157 -9.81 -4.37 23.29
N LYS A 158 -9.47 -5.47 23.98
CA LYS A 158 -8.50 -6.46 23.48
C LYS A 158 -8.88 -7.03 22.12
N LEU A 159 -10.16 -7.37 21.93
CA LEU A 159 -10.65 -7.93 20.66
C LEU A 159 -10.53 -6.90 19.51
N THR A 160 -10.83 -5.63 19.77
CA THR A 160 -10.63 -4.56 18.77
C THR A 160 -9.16 -4.31 18.44
N GLN A 161 -8.26 -4.42 19.42
CA GLN A 161 -6.81 -4.26 19.22
C GLN A 161 -6.25 -5.40 18.37
N ASN A 162 -6.62 -6.65 18.65
CA ASN A 162 -6.20 -7.82 17.86
C ASN A 162 -6.67 -7.73 16.40
N LYS A 163 -7.89 -7.23 16.15
CA LYS A 163 -8.39 -6.99 14.79
C LYS A 163 -7.59 -5.92 14.03
N ARG A 164 -7.03 -4.92 14.73
CA ARG A 164 -6.16 -3.90 14.12
C ARG A 164 -4.79 -4.47 13.78
N ILE A 165 -4.17 -5.21 14.70
CA ILE A 165 -2.88 -5.88 14.51
C ILE A 165 -2.95 -6.84 13.32
N SER A 166 -3.95 -7.72 13.28
CA SER A 166 -4.14 -8.67 12.16
C SER A 166 -4.30 -7.98 10.79
N LYS A 167 -4.95 -6.81 10.73
CA LYS A 167 -5.06 -6.03 9.48
C LYS A 167 -3.73 -5.39 9.08
N GLN A 168 -2.92 -4.95 10.05
CA GLN A 168 -1.59 -4.41 9.79
C GLN A 168 -0.66 -5.50 9.28
N ASP A 169 -0.62 -6.66 9.93
CA ASP A 169 0.19 -7.81 9.54
C ASP A 169 -0.15 -8.30 8.12
N LEU A 170 -1.45 -8.34 7.76
CA LEU A 170 -1.89 -8.71 6.41
C LEU A 170 -1.41 -7.71 5.35
N ASN A 171 -1.39 -6.42 5.68
CA ASN A 171 -0.94 -5.38 4.77
C ASN A 171 0.58 -5.38 4.61
N GLU A 172 1.33 -5.62 5.69
CA GLU A 172 2.79 -5.80 5.64
C GLU A 172 3.16 -7.07 4.87
N PHE A 173 2.47 -8.18 5.10
CA PHE A 173 2.69 -9.41 4.34
C PHE A 173 2.41 -9.22 2.84
N LYS A 174 1.36 -8.48 2.47
CA LYS A 174 1.10 -8.11 1.06
C LYS A 174 2.20 -7.23 0.48
N LYS A 175 2.73 -6.25 1.23
CA LYS A 175 3.87 -5.42 0.80
C LYS A 175 5.13 -6.29 0.63
N HIS A 176 5.47 -7.12 1.60
CA HIS A 176 6.64 -7.99 1.54
C HIS A 176 6.55 -9.02 0.41
N LYS A 177 5.37 -9.61 0.15
CA LYS A 177 5.16 -10.53 -0.99
C LYS A 177 5.31 -9.83 -2.34
N LEU A 178 4.95 -8.55 -2.45
CA LEU A 178 5.19 -7.75 -3.66
C LEU A 178 6.68 -7.44 -3.87
N HIS A 179 7.45 -7.25 -2.79
CA HIS A 179 8.88 -6.99 -2.91
C HIS A 179 9.71 -8.26 -3.15
N LYS A 180 9.34 -9.41 -2.55
CA LYS A 180 10.09 -10.68 -2.69
C LYS A 180 9.95 -11.35 -4.05
N ASN A 181 8.86 -11.10 -4.78
CA ASN A 181 8.69 -11.56 -6.16
C ASN A 181 9.28 -10.59 -7.20
N SER A 182 9.82 -9.44 -6.77
CA SER A 182 10.35 -8.40 -7.67
C SER A 182 11.88 -8.43 -7.81
N THR A 183 12.60 -9.16 -6.97
CA THR A 183 14.06 -9.12 -6.89
C THR A 183 14.79 -10.01 -7.90
N ALA A 184 14.09 -10.86 -8.65
CA ALA A 184 14.69 -11.73 -9.68
C ALA A 184 14.07 -11.52 -11.09
N LEU A 185 13.51 -10.35 -11.37
CA LEU A 185 13.04 -10.02 -12.72
C LEU A 185 14.23 -9.61 -13.58
N THR A 186 14.80 -10.59 -14.29
CA THR A 186 15.68 -10.35 -15.43
C THR A 186 15.07 -9.25 -16.30
N GLN A 187 15.86 -8.22 -16.61
CA GLN A 187 15.41 -7.14 -17.47
C GLN A 187 14.99 -7.74 -18.81
N LEU A 188 13.76 -7.41 -19.24
CA LEU A 188 13.30 -7.82 -20.56
C LEU A 188 14.21 -7.19 -21.62
N VAL A 189 14.94 -8.04 -22.35
CA VAL A 189 15.85 -7.60 -23.42
C VAL A 189 15.02 -7.33 -24.66
N VAL A 190 15.04 -6.08 -25.10
CA VAL A 190 14.35 -5.62 -26.31
C VAL A 190 15.41 -5.38 -27.38
N PRO A 191 15.20 -5.85 -28.62
CA PRO A 191 16.09 -5.54 -29.73
C PRO A 191 16.35 -4.02 -29.82
N SER A 192 17.63 -3.65 -29.90
CA SER A 192 18.06 -2.26 -29.96
C SER A 192 18.79 -2.00 -31.26
N PHE A 193 18.50 -0.85 -31.89
CA PHE A 193 19.12 -0.46 -33.15
C PHE A 193 19.87 0.86 -33.05
N PHE A 194 20.80 1.08 -33.98
CA PHE A 194 21.50 2.34 -34.12
C PHE A 194 20.61 3.38 -34.80
N ASN A 195 20.74 4.64 -34.40
CA ASN A 195 19.87 5.70 -34.90
C ASN A 195 20.39 6.38 -36.18
N SER A 196 21.59 6.02 -36.66
CA SER A 196 22.21 6.64 -37.84
C SER A 196 23.26 5.75 -38.50
N SER A 197 23.55 6.02 -39.78
CA SER A 197 24.67 5.44 -40.54
C SER A 197 26.02 5.74 -39.89
N PHE A 198 26.20 6.97 -39.37
CA PHE A 198 27.41 7.34 -38.62
C PHE A 198 27.65 6.45 -37.38
N LYS A 199 26.61 6.10 -36.62
CA LYS A 199 26.77 5.19 -35.48
C LYS A 199 27.13 3.77 -35.90
N LEU A 200 26.63 3.33 -37.06
CA LEU A 200 27.01 2.05 -37.65
C LEU A 200 28.51 2.06 -38.03
N TYR A 201 28.97 3.13 -38.68
CA TYR A 201 30.39 3.35 -38.97
C TYR A 201 31.25 3.32 -37.70
N ILE A 202 30.89 4.08 -36.66
CA ILE A 202 31.61 4.06 -35.37
C ILE A 202 31.69 2.63 -34.82
N GLN A 203 30.60 1.87 -34.86
CA GLN A 203 30.60 0.51 -34.35
C GLN A 203 31.54 -0.41 -35.14
N ASP A 204 31.54 -0.30 -36.47
CA ASP A 204 32.40 -1.10 -37.34
C ASP A 204 33.88 -0.74 -37.13
N GLU A 205 34.23 0.54 -37.03
CA GLU A 205 35.59 0.98 -36.71
C GLU A 205 36.04 0.57 -35.31
N LEU A 206 35.16 0.69 -34.31
CA LEU A 206 35.48 0.22 -32.96
C LEU A 206 35.68 -1.31 -32.90
N LYS A 207 35.01 -2.09 -33.75
CA LYS A 207 35.27 -3.53 -33.87
C LYS A 207 36.65 -3.79 -34.48
N LYS A 208 37.05 -3.04 -35.52
CA LYS A 208 38.40 -3.14 -36.11
C LYS A 208 39.47 -2.88 -35.06
N ILE A 209 39.34 -1.79 -34.30
CA ILE A 209 40.28 -1.43 -33.23
C ILE A 209 40.33 -2.50 -32.14
N LYS A 210 39.18 -3.07 -31.74
CA LYS A 210 39.14 -4.12 -30.71
C LYS A 210 39.77 -5.45 -31.15
N ASN A 211 39.84 -5.70 -32.46
CA ASN A 211 40.46 -6.90 -33.00
C ASN A 211 41.98 -6.75 -33.11
N ASP A 212 42.54 -5.55 -32.93
CA ASP A 212 43.98 -5.33 -32.88
C ASP A 212 44.55 -5.86 -31.55
N PRO A 213 45.54 -6.78 -31.58
CA PRO A 213 46.15 -7.33 -30.37
C PRO A 213 46.83 -6.28 -29.49
N SER A 214 47.18 -5.12 -30.04
CA SER A 214 47.76 -4.00 -29.28
C SER A 214 46.73 -3.19 -28.47
N TYR A 215 45.43 -3.45 -28.68
CA TYR A 215 44.38 -2.66 -28.06
C TYR A 215 44.30 -2.86 -26.54
N THR A 216 44.53 -1.79 -25.79
CA THR A 216 44.35 -1.75 -24.33
C THR A 216 42.96 -1.22 -23.97
N ASN A 217 42.22 -1.97 -23.15
CA ASN A 217 40.85 -1.66 -22.74
C ASN A 217 40.79 -0.55 -21.66
N ASN A 218 41.40 0.60 -21.93
CA ASN A 218 41.32 1.78 -21.08
C ASN A 218 40.16 2.70 -21.53
N SER A 219 39.34 3.16 -20.58
CA SER A 219 38.19 4.04 -20.85
C SER A 219 38.60 5.36 -21.50
N ASN A 220 39.76 5.92 -21.13
CA ASN A 220 40.28 7.15 -21.73
C ASN A 220 40.61 6.96 -23.22
N ASN A 221 41.15 5.79 -23.59
CA ASN A 221 41.48 5.45 -24.97
C ASN A 221 40.21 5.31 -25.82
N LEU A 222 39.12 4.76 -25.27
CA LEU A 222 37.85 4.64 -26.02
C LEU A 222 37.30 6.00 -26.45
N MET A 223 37.34 7.01 -25.56
CA MET A 223 36.85 8.36 -25.90
C MET A 223 37.72 9.03 -26.97
N GLN A 224 39.05 8.88 -26.89
CA GLN A 224 39.97 9.37 -27.91
C GLN A 224 39.74 8.67 -29.26
N ASN A 225 39.56 7.36 -29.25
CA ASN A 225 39.26 6.60 -30.47
C ASN A 225 37.94 7.05 -31.11
N ILE A 226 36.89 7.29 -30.32
CA ILE A 226 35.61 7.83 -30.85
C ILE A 226 35.81 9.22 -31.47
N LYS A 227 36.63 10.10 -30.86
CA LYS A 227 36.95 11.41 -31.45
C LYS A 227 37.68 11.27 -32.78
N ASN A 228 38.68 10.39 -32.85
CA ASN A 228 39.44 10.13 -34.07
C ASN A 228 38.56 9.55 -35.18
N ILE A 229 37.72 8.56 -34.86
CA ILE A 229 36.74 7.99 -35.80
C ILE A 229 35.78 9.07 -36.31
N SER A 230 35.33 9.97 -35.42
CA SER A 230 34.45 11.08 -35.80
C SER A 230 35.14 12.05 -36.76
N ALA A 231 36.42 12.37 -36.54
CA ALA A 231 37.21 13.19 -37.45
C ALA A 231 37.36 12.51 -38.82
N ASN A 232 37.65 11.21 -38.84
CA ASN A 232 37.75 10.42 -40.06
C ASN A 232 36.43 10.42 -40.84
N TRP A 233 35.29 10.23 -40.19
CA TRP A 233 33.98 10.33 -40.83
C TRP A 233 33.75 11.69 -41.50
N ASN A 234 34.22 12.79 -40.90
CA ASN A 234 34.08 14.10 -41.51
C ASN A 234 34.90 14.23 -42.80
N ILE A 235 36.09 13.63 -42.84
CA ILE A 235 37.01 13.63 -43.99
C ILE A 235 36.57 12.64 -45.08
N MET A 236 35.80 11.59 -44.75
CA MET A 236 35.29 10.61 -45.73
C MET A 236 34.52 11.26 -46.88
N THR A 237 34.68 10.67 -48.05
CA THR A 237 34.00 11.08 -49.29
C THR A 237 32.48 10.85 -49.18
N GLU A 238 31.71 11.59 -49.97
CA GLU A 238 30.25 11.44 -49.98
C GLU A 238 29.81 10.06 -50.48
N SER A 239 30.56 9.46 -51.41
CA SER A 239 30.31 8.10 -51.91
C SER A 239 30.42 7.05 -50.80
N GLU A 240 31.46 7.09 -49.97
CA GLU A 240 31.62 6.16 -48.86
C GLU A 240 30.53 6.36 -47.79
N LYS A 241 30.18 7.62 -47.51
CA LYS A 241 29.06 7.94 -46.60
C LYS A 241 27.73 7.38 -47.13
N LEU A 242 27.51 7.43 -48.44
CA LEU A 242 26.34 6.90 -49.11
C LEU A 242 26.26 5.36 -48.99
N GLU A 243 27.39 4.66 -49.11
CA GLU A 243 27.45 3.20 -48.88
C GLU A 243 27.00 2.83 -47.46
N TYR A 244 27.49 3.55 -46.45
CA TYR A 244 27.05 3.36 -45.07
C TYR A 244 25.57 3.70 -44.86
N GLU A 245 25.03 4.67 -45.60
CA GLU A 245 23.61 4.98 -45.57
C GLU A 245 22.76 3.84 -46.17
N GLN A 246 23.19 3.27 -47.30
CA GLN A 246 22.54 2.11 -47.91
C GLN A 246 22.58 0.89 -47.00
N LYS A 247 23.75 0.56 -46.44
CA LYS A 247 23.93 -0.51 -45.44
C LYS A 247 23.03 -0.30 -44.23
N TYR A 248 22.95 0.94 -43.74
CA TYR A 248 22.08 1.31 -42.62
C TYR A 248 20.59 1.07 -42.94
N LYS A 249 20.11 1.46 -44.13
CA LYS A 249 18.72 1.24 -44.56
C LYS A 249 18.38 -0.25 -44.58
N LEU A 250 19.26 -1.09 -45.11
CA LEU A 250 19.09 -2.54 -45.13
C LEU A 250 19.01 -3.13 -43.72
N LEU A 251 19.99 -2.82 -42.86
CA LEU A 251 20.02 -3.29 -41.47
C LEU A 251 18.80 -2.80 -40.67
N LYS A 252 18.31 -1.59 -40.96
CA LYS A 252 17.12 -1.03 -40.31
C LYS A 252 15.88 -1.86 -40.66
N GLN A 253 15.73 -2.27 -41.92
CA GLN A 253 14.64 -3.13 -42.34
C GLN A 253 14.72 -4.50 -41.65
N GLN A 254 15.91 -5.11 -41.60
CA GLN A 254 16.13 -6.37 -40.90
C GLN A 254 15.77 -6.27 -39.41
N HIS A 255 16.27 -5.24 -38.73
CA HIS A 255 15.95 -4.99 -37.33
C HIS A 255 14.45 -4.73 -37.12
N THR A 256 13.78 -4.01 -38.02
CA THR A 256 12.32 -3.83 -37.93
C THR A 256 11.59 -5.17 -37.99
N ASN A 257 12.02 -6.09 -38.86
CA ASN A 257 11.46 -7.44 -38.95
C ASN A 257 11.73 -8.26 -37.69
N GLU A 258 12.95 -8.21 -37.15
CA GLU A 258 13.31 -8.86 -35.88
C GLU A 258 12.50 -8.31 -34.71
N LEU A 259 12.32 -6.99 -34.66
CA LEU A 259 11.52 -6.32 -33.64
C LEU A 259 10.05 -6.76 -33.73
N TYR A 260 9.48 -6.89 -34.93
CA TYR A 260 8.12 -7.41 -35.11
C TYR A 260 8.01 -8.87 -34.65
N LYS A 261 8.94 -9.74 -35.07
CA LYS A 261 9.00 -11.14 -34.59
C LYS A 261 9.11 -11.21 -33.06
N TRP A 262 9.91 -10.33 -32.46
CA TRP A 262 10.03 -10.26 -31.00
C TRP A 262 8.70 -9.87 -30.34
N TRP A 263 7.99 -8.88 -30.90
CA TRP A 263 6.67 -8.47 -30.40
C TRP A 263 5.59 -9.54 -30.57
N ASP A 264 5.67 -10.37 -31.62
CA ASP A 264 4.75 -11.50 -31.82
C ASP A 264 4.97 -12.62 -30.78
N ASN A 265 6.22 -12.84 -30.38
CA ASN A 265 6.60 -13.97 -29.52
C ASN A 265 6.64 -13.64 -28.02
N VAL A 266 6.78 -12.36 -27.65
CA VAL A 266 6.92 -11.96 -26.24
C VAL A 266 5.59 -12.02 -25.48
N ASP A 267 5.63 -12.53 -24.24
CA ASP A 267 4.45 -12.53 -23.37
C ASP A 267 4.01 -11.10 -23.01
N LYS A 268 2.77 -10.76 -23.36
CA LYS A 268 2.11 -9.47 -23.06
C LYS A 268 2.12 -9.15 -21.55
N ASN A 269 2.09 -10.16 -20.67
CA ASN A 269 2.18 -9.96 -19.23
C ASN A 269 3.58 -9.54 -18.80
N LEU A 270 4.64 -10.12 -19.38
CA LEU A 270 6.03 -9.68 -19.14
C LEU A 270 6.24 -8.21 -19.53
N ILE A 271 5.67 -7.78 -20.67
CA ILE A 271 5.71 -6.37 -21.08
C ILE A 271 5.00 -5.47 -20.05
N LYS A 272 3.83 -5.89 -19.52
CA LYS A 272 3.13 -5.14 -18.47
C LYS A 272 3.96 -5.03 -17.19
N PHE A 273 4.63 -6.11 -16.77
CA PHE A 273 5.52 -6.10 -15.61
C PHE A 273 6.74 -5.20 -15.82
N GLU A 274 7.39 -5.27 -16.97
CA GLU A 274 8.53 -4.42 -17.31
C GLU A 274 8.13 -2.94 -17.37
N ASN A 275 6.97 -2.62 -17.95
CA ASN A 275 6.45 -1.25 -17.95
C ASN A 275 6.11 -0.75 -16.53
N ARG A 276 5.59 -1.61 -15.66
CA ARG A 276 5.39 -1.28 -14.24
C ARG A 276 6.72 -0.97 -13.55
N ARG A 277 7.75 -1.78 -13.81
CA ARG A 277 9.12 -1.55 -13.32
C ARG A 277 9.65 -0.20 -13.79
N ARG A 278 9.59 0.09 -15.10
CA ARG A 278 10.06 1.37 -15.67
C ARG A 278 9.31 2.58 -15.11
N ARG A 279 8.01 2.47 -14.81
CA ARG A 279 7.27 3.55 -14.13
C ARG A 279 7.82 3.83 -12.73
N SER A 280 8.10 2.79 -11.94
CA SER A 280 8.71 2.94 -10.61
C SER A 280 10.08 3.61 -10.70
N PHE A 281 10.94 3.18 -11.63
CA PHE A 281 12.23 3.84 -11.87
C PHE A 281 12.07 5.29 -12.33
N ASN A 282 11.08 5.60 -13.17
CA ASN A 282 10.84 6.97 -13.62
C ASN A 282 10.36 7.91 -12.51
N ILE A 283 9.77 7.37 -11.43
CA ILE A 283 9.45 8.14 -10.23
C ILE A 283 10.77 8.51 -9.52
N ILE A 284 11.65 7.53 -9.30
CA ILE A 284 12.95 7.75 -8.63
C ILE A 284 13.85 8.68 -9.47
N ASN A 285 13.94 8.44 -10.78
CA ASN A 285 14.76 9.23 -11.71
C ASN A 285 14.32 10.70 -11.80
N LYS A 286 13.06 11.00 -11.48
CA LYS A 286 12.55 12.37 -11.43
C LYS A 286 13.31 13.20 -10.39
N ASP A 287 13.66 12.58 -9.26
CA ASP A 287 14.31 13.26 -8.14
C ASP A 287 15.84 13.34 -8.32
N THR A 288 16.42 12.39 -9.07
CA THR A 288 17.88 12.30 -9.29
C THR A 288 18.38 12.98 -10.57
N ASN A 289 17.51 13.69 -11.30
CA ASN A 289 17.80 14.29 -12.61
C ASN A 289 18.31 13.27 -13.66
N ILE A 290 18.01 11.98 -13.47
CA ILE A 290 18.32 10.95 -14.45
C ILE A 290 17.20 10.92 -15.50
N ARG A 291 17.57 10.68 -16.77
CA ARG A 291 16.59 10.58 -17.86
C ARG A 291 15.55 9.48 -17.60
N LYS A 292 14.29 9.77 -17.91
CA LYS A 292 13.20 8.79 -17.84
C LYS A 292 13.42 7.66 -18.86
N LEU A 293 13.21 6.42 -18.40
CA LEU A 293 13.15 5.23 -19.24
C LEU A 293 11.88 5.25 -20.09
N PRO A 294 11.98 5.05 -21.42
CA PRO A 294 10.81 5.00 -22.29
C PRO A 294 9.95 3.76 -21.97
N MET A 295 8.63 3.86 -22.11
CA MET A 295 7.76 2.69 -21.99
C MET A 295 7.89 1.82 -23.25
N LEU A 296 7.75 0.50 -23.08
CA LEU A 296 7.63 -0.44 -24.18
C LEU A 296 6.23 -0.35 -24.77
N VAL A 297 6.16 0.01 -26.05
CA VAL A 297 4.94 0.13 -26.83
C VAL A 297 5.19 -0.58 -28.15
N ASP A 298 4.21 -1.37 -28.60
CA ASP A 298 4.34 -2.07 -29.88
C ASP A 298 4.47 -1.05 -31.01
N PRO A 299 5.54 -1.11 -31.82
CA PRO A 299 5.74 -0.21 -32.96
C PRO A 299 4.62 -0.26 -33.99
N ARG A 300 3.81 -1.34 -34.03
CA ARG A 300 2.65 -1.50 -34.91
C ARG A 300 1.38 -0.85 -34.37
N THR A 301 1.35 -0.48 -33.09
CA THR A 301 0.21 0.22 -32.51
C THR A 301 0.00 1.54 -33.27
N PRO A 302 -1.20 1.81 -33.80
CA PRO A 302 -1.45 3.05 -34.52
C PRO A 302 -1.16 4.24 -33.60
N LYS A 303 -0.55 5.29 -34.15
CA LYS A 303 -0.30 6.52 -33.39
C LYS A 303 -1.57 7.34 -33.34
N ARG A 304 -1.89 7.88 -32.15
CA ARG A 304 -2.99 8.84 -32.00
C ARG A 304 -2.78 10.04 -32.93
N PRO A 305 -3.80 10.47 -33.69
CA PRO A 305 -3.66 11.62 -34.57
C PRO A 305 -3.38 12.89 -33.76
N ALA A 306 -2.68 13.83 -34.38
CA ALA A 306 -2.46 15.15 -33.81
C ALA A 306 -3.80 15.87 -33.64
N SER A 307 -3.96 16.66 -32.56
CA SER A 307 -5.15 17.48 -32.35
C SER A 307 -5.37 18.48 -33.50
N ALA A 308 -6.56 19.10 -33.59
CA ALA A 308 -6.84 20.14 -34.59
C ALA A 308 -5.74 21.22 -34.65
N TYR A 309 -5.33 21.74 -33.49
CA TYR A 309 -4.20 22.67 -33.38
C TYR A 309 -2.88 22.03 -33.86
N GLY A 310 -2.60 20.78 -33.51
CA GLY A 310 -1.40 20.09 -33.99
C GLY A 310 -1.37 19.86 -35.50
N ILE A 311 -2.52 19.63 -36.13
CA ILE A 311 -2.67 19.57 -37.59
C ILE A 311 -2.37 20.95 -38.19
N PHE A 312 -2.95 22.01 -37.63
CA PHE A 312 -2.66 23.40 -38.04
C PHE A 312 -1.16 23.72 -37.95
N VAL A 313 -0.52 23.44 -36.81
CA VAL A 313 0.93 23.66 -36.62
C VAL A 313 1.75 22.92 -37.68
N LYS A 314 1.35 21.69 -38.04
CA LYS A 314 2.03 20.92 -39.09
C LYS A 314 1.88 21.57 -40.47
N VAL A 315 0.68 22.03 -40.82
CA VAL A 315 0.40 22.73 -42.08
C VAL A 315 1.16 24.06 -42.14
N LEU A 316 1.12 24.85 -41.06
CA LEU A 316 1.84 26.12 -40.94
C LEU A 316 3.36 25.94 -41.07
N LYS A 317 3.91 24.83 -40.56
CA LYS A 317 5.33 24.50 -40.74
C LYS A 317 5.67 24.15 -42.19
N GLN A 318 4.73 23.57 -42.93
CA GLN A 318 4.91 23.15 -44.32
C GLN A 318 4.75 24.30 -45.33
N SER A 319 4.03 25.37 -44.97
CA SER A 319 3.79 26.51 -45.86
C SER A 319 5.00 27.43 -46.03
N ASN A 320 6.11 27.20 -45.32
CA ASN A 320 7.38 27.93 -45.47
C ASN A 320 7.23 29.47 -45.48
N HIS A 321 6.32 30.03 -44.66
CA HIS A 321 6.18 31.48 -44.57
C HIS A 321 7.53 32.14 -44.20
N ILE A 322 7.86 33.24 -44.87
CA ILE A 322 9.14 33.98 -44.73
C ILE A 322 9.42 34.37 -43.27
N ASN A 323 8.36 34.62 -42.49
CA ASN A 323 8.45 35.08 -41.11
C ASN A 323 8.44 33.95 -40.06
N LEU A 324 8.64 32.68 -40.46
CA LEU A 324 8.64 31.56 -39.51
C LEU A 324 9.89 31.59 -38.61
N PRO A 325 9.72 31.59 -37.28
CA PRO A 325 10.86 31.51 -36.38
C PRO A 325 11.62 30.18 -36.56
N THR A 326 12.95 30.26 -36.65
CA THR A 326 13.81 29.07 -36.78
C THR A 326 13.82 28.23 -35.49
N LYS A 327 13.73 28.88 -34.33
CA LYS A 327 13.76 28.23 -33.02
C LYS A 327 12.41 27.53 -32.74
N PRO A 328 12.38 26.22 -32.43
CA PRO A 328 11.13 25.48 -32.23
C PRO A 328 10.21 26.09 -31.16
N VAL A 329 10.76 26.61 -30.07
CA VAL A 329 9.98 27.21 -28.99
C VAL A 329 9.27 28.49 -29.47
N ASP A 330 9.96 29.33 -30.21
CA ASP A 330 9.42 30.58 -30.73
C ASP A 330 8.40 30.32 -31.85
N PHE A 331 8.64 29.30 -32.69
CA PHE A 331 7.68 28.85 -33.69
C PHE A 331 6.36 28.39 -33.06
N ILE A 332 6.41 27.62 -31.96
CA ILE A 332 5.18 27.17 -31.28
C ILE A 332 4.42 28.35 -30.66
N LYS A 333 5.11 29.35 -30.09
CA LYS A 333 4.46 30.58 -29.58
C LYS A 333 3.80 31.36 -30.72
N PHE A 334 4.50 31.50 -31.84
CA PHE A 334 3.98 32.15 -33.05
C PHE A 334 2.73 31.43 -33.60
N ALA A 335 2.79 30.10 -33.74
CA ALA A 335 1.66 29.31 -34.17
C ALA A 335 0.46 29.42 -33.21
N ALA A 336 0.70 29.48 -31.91
CA ALA A 336 -0.36 29.69 -30.92
C ALA A 336 -1.03 31.07 -31.08
N ALA A 337 -0.26 32.12 -31.33
CA ALA A 337 -0.79 33.47 -31.56
C ALA A 337 -1.66 33.52 -32.83
N ILE A 338 -1.17 32.95 -33.95
CA ILE A 338 -1.98 32.84 -35.18
C ILE A 338 -3.25 32.04 -34.91
N TRP A 339 -3.14 30.89 -34.23
CA TRP A 339 -4.30 30.07 -33.90
C TRP A 339 -5.33 30.84 -33.05
N THR A 340 -4.91 31.69 -32.11
CA THR A 340 -5.87 32.51 -31.36
C THR A 340 -6.57 33.56 -32.21
N GLN A 341 -5.88 34.13 -33.20
CA GLN A 341 -6.41 35.15 -34.11
C GLN A 341 -7.24 34.57 -35.26
N LEU A 342 -7.10 33.27 -35.57
CA LEU A 342 -7.86 32.62 -36.63
C LEU A 342 -9.37 32.67 -36.36
N PRO A 343 -10.20 33.00 -37.37
CA PRO A 343 -11.65 32.95 -37.25
C PRO A 343 -12.12 31.51 -37.02
N GLU A 344 -13.29 31.38 -36.40
CA GLU A 344 -13.81 30.06 -36.00
C GLU A 344 -14.09 29.16 -37.20
N SER A 345 -14.55 29.74 -38.32
CA SER A 345 -14.76 29.04 -39.59
C SER A 345 -13.49 28.37 -40.12
N GLU A 346 -12.33 29.00 -39.99
CA GLU A 346 -11.05 28.41 -40.40
C GLU A 346 -10.58 27.34 -39.42
N LYS A 347 -10.82 27.52 -38.12
CA LYS A 347 -10.54 26.49 -37.10
C LYS A 347 -11.36 25.23 -37.32
N ASP A 348 -12.59 25.37 -37.80
CA ASP A 348 -13.50 24.24 -38.05
C ASP A 348 -12.97 23.31 -39.13
N ILE A 349 -12.22 23.81 -40.13
CA ILE A 349 -11.54 22.97 -41.13
C ILE A 349 -10.57 22.00 -40.45
N TYR A 350 -9.80 22.47 -39.47
CA TYR A 350 -8.85 21.64 -38.73
C TYR A 350 -9.53 20.70 -37.74
N ARG A 351 -10.64 21.13 -37.13
CA ARG A 351 -11.47 20.26 -36.27
C ARG A 351 -12.08 19.12 -37.07
N PHE A 352 -12.60 19.41 -38.27
CA PHE A 352 -13.10 18.40 -39.18
C PHE A 352 -12.01 17.38 -39.53
N LYS A 353 -10.82 17.85 -39.97
CA LYS A 353 -9.67 16.98 -40.26
C LYS A 353 -9.27 16.10 -39.06
N TYR A 354 -9.26 16.67 -37.85
CA TYR A 354 -8.99 15.89 -36.64
C TYR A 354 -10.08 14.85 -36.36
N ASN A 355 -11.34 15.20 -36.50
CA ASN A 355 -12.48 14.32 -36.27
C ASN A 355 -12.48 13.13 -37.26
N THR A 356 -12.19 13.38 -38.54
CA THR A 356 -12.00 12.30 -39.52
C THR A 356 -10.81 11.42 -39.15
N ALA A 357 -9.67 12.01 -38.78
CA ALA A 357 -8.48 11.25 -38.41
C ALA A 357 -8.66 10.41 -37.13
N ILE A 358 -9.39 10.92 -36.13
CA ILE A 358 -9.67 10.18 -34.89
C ILE A 358 -10.68 9.05 -35.11
N GLN A 359 -11.64 9.23 -36.02
CA GLN A 359 -12.54 8.14 -36.45
C GLN A 359 -11.76 7.00 -37.08
N LEU A 360 -10.93 7.29 -38.09
CA LEU A 360 -10.05 6.30 -38.72
C LEU A 360 -9.12 5.62 -37.69
N TYR A 361 -8.52 6.40 -36.79
CA TYR A 361 -7.69 5.85 -35.73
C TYR A 361 -8.45 4.88 -34.81
N ASN A 362 -9.69 5.19 -34.43
CA ASN A 362 -10.51 4.31 -33.61
C ASN A 362 -10.88 3.02 -34.36
N GLU A 363 -11.18 3.10 -35.66
CA GLU A 363 -11.41 1.94 -36.51
C GLU A 363 -10.16 1.04 -36.58
N PHE A 364 -8.99 1.61 -36.83
CA PHE A 364 -7.71 0.89 -36.82
C PHE A 364 -7.42 0.27 -35.44
N LEU A 365 -7.69 1.00 -34.36
CA LEU A 365 -7.45 0.52 -33.00
C LEU A 365 -8.41 -0.62 -32.61
N ASN A 366 -9.64 -0.61 -33.11
CA ASN A 366 -10.59 -1.71 -32.91
C ASN A 366 -10.18 -2.96 -33.69
N LYS A 367 -9.63 -2.82 -34.90
CA LYS A 367 -9.07 -3.94 -35.68
C LYS A 367 -7.78 -4.51 -35.09
N TYR A 368 -7.04 -3.71 -34.34
CA TYR A 368 -5.76 -4.08 -33.75
C TYR A 368 -5.89 -4.86 -32.43
N LYS A 369 -6.97 -4.61 -31.67
CA LYS A 369 -7.24 -5.32 -30.41
C LYS A 369 -7.62 -6.76 -30.66
#